data_AF-A0A2D6HDK4-F1
#
_entry.id   AF-A0A2D6HDK4-F1
#
_cell.length_a   1.000
_cell.length_b   1.000
_cell.length_c   1.000
_cell.angle_alpha   90.00
_cell.angle_beta   90.00
_cell.angle_gamma   90.00
#
_symmetry.space_group_name_H-M   'P 1'
#
loop_
_entity.id
_entity.type
_entity.pdbx_description
1 polymer ?
#
loop_
_entity_poly.entity_id
_entity_poly.type
_entity_poly.pdbx_seq_one_letter_code
_entity_poly.pdbx_strand_id
1 'polypeptide(L)'
;MNCSPKLVTVVLVSGLGALLVSRWVRVSHRSLGPEVALPHASQTSPATDPPAVSASPVRRGRLASEAIESAEGASAHILCVDRAGVPVRGVEAFVTNADADPLRPLGRTDPQGRITPASPWSGALLTLRHPDYAAKTVRLPEHPTVPVVVTLDPGGVLRGFVEQVGGAPAPRGTRVLAMTDGWPRARGALRDLSSDNPCLLLATPDAHGYFEIHGADPLLRYRLAAGCHGMMIEEDLTGVAPDRPGAPGAAHLRLILMPVYAVKVRLEAEGGGAPLTDRQLMTAGGVEWKLADVGARSVSHRVTAALLAGVSYDDLQSADRYDRVLLYLSANEVPAVGPIQTRIDIPGYAQAAPRLWAPPLAEGLAVRTVPLAPVAAGGGALTVRYEGGEGLTASSPTQIRGGPATLHLVSEGADHYGLFLRAYPVGEEEFVLPWGRYEGYLSAHEGLTRIPAEGATFSFDVDREPAELAIGVAGLGSLEVRIATGSDSLFEGAVLLRLRRTGERGEVLIAFECPPYRVCGIEPGDYAVGAMTGAAFAPPGHEPFHGRVAVPLHELVEITL
;
A
#
# COMPACT_ATOMS: atom_id res chain seq x y z
N MET A 1 32.71 -14.41 -47.73
CA MET A 1 32.20 -14.07 -46.38
C MET A 1 30.79 -14.62 -46.28
N ASN A 2 30.62 -15.78 -45.64
CA ASN A 2 29.31 -16.41 -45.46
C ASN A 2 28.79 -16.03 -44.08
N CYS A 3 27.87 -15.05 -44.03
CA CYS A 3 27.14 -14.77 -42.80
C CYS A 3 26.19 -15.93 -42.50
N SER A 4 26.28 -16.45 -41.28
CA SER A 4 25.45 -17.55 -40.78
C SER A 4 23.96 -17.18 -40.83
N PRO A 5 23.08 -18.03 -41.38
CA PRO A 5 21.64 -17.78 -41.47
C PRO A 5 20.95 -17.61 -40.11
N LYS A 6 21.59 -18.05 -39.01
CA LYS A 6 21.09 -17.85 -37.64
C LYS A 6 21.14 -16.37 -37.21
N LEU A 7 22.13 -15.61 -37.68
CA LEU A 7 22.34 -14.22 -37.28
C LEU A 7 21.34 -13.27 -37.98
N VAL A 8 20.94 -13.61 -39.22
CA VAL A 8 19.90 -12.88 -39.96
C VAL A 8 18.51 -13.08 -39.34
N THR A 9 18.24 -14.27 -38.79
CA THR A 9 16.95 -14.60 -38.17
C THR A 9 16.76 -13.85 -36.85
N VAL A 10 17.80 -13.74 -36.01
CA VAL A 10 17.74 -13.00 -34.74
C VAL A 10 17.53 -11.50 -34.98
N VAL A 11 18.20 -10.90 -35.96
CA VAL A 11 18.03 -9.47 -36.28
C VAL A 11 16.62 -9.17 -36.83
N LEU A 12 16.05 -10.06 -37.64
CA LEU A 12 14.69 -9.91 -38.18
C LEU A 12 13.61 -10.02 -37.10
N VAL A 13 13.76 -10.96 -36.16
CA VAL A 13 12.78 -11.15 -35.05
C VAL A 13 12.83 -9.96 -34.08
N SER A 14 14.02 -9.45 -33.76
CA SER A 14 14.18 -8.27 -32.90
C SER A 14 13.64 -6.99 -33.56
N GLY A 15 13.85 -6.83 -34.88
CA GLY A 15 13.32 -5.71 -35.65
C GLY A 15 11.78 -5.71 -35.75
N LEU A 16 11.16 -6.88 -35.92
CA LEU A 16 9.70 -7.01 -35.95
C LEU A 16 9.06 -6.75 -34.58
N GLY A 17 9.69 -7.19 -33.49
CA GLY A 17 9.24 -6.93 -32.12
C GLY A 17 9.20 -5.44 -31.79
N ALA A 18 10.24 -4.70 -32.15
CA ALA A 18 10.30 -3.25 -31.92
C ALA A 18 9.23 -2.47 -32.73
N LEU A 19 8.94 -2.91 -33.95
CA LEU A 19 7.92 -2.30 -34.81
C LEU A 19 6.50 -2.52 -34.27
N LEU A 20 6.20 -3.71 -33.74
CA LEU A 20 4.89 -4.03 -33.15
C LEU A 20 4.64 -3.24 -31.85
N VAL A 21 5.66 -3.09 -31.00
CA VAL A 21 5.58 -2.27 -29.77
C VAL A 21 5.33 -0.79 -30.12
N SER A 22 6.05 -0.24 -31.12
CA SER A 22 5.90 1.17 -31.51
C SER A 22 4.52 1.50 -32.12
N ARG A 23 3.87 0.51 -32.73
CA ARG A 23 2.55 0.66 -33.35
C ARG A 23 1.44 0.52 -32.32
N TRP A 24 1.63 -0.31 -31.30
CA TRP A 24 0.71 -0.46 -30.17
C TRP A 24 0.62 0.82 -29.33
N VAL A 25 1.76 1.47 -29.05
CA VAL A 25 1.80 2.76 -28.33
C VAL A 25 1.05 3.87 -29.08
N ARG A 26 1.09 3.89 -30.42
CA ARG A 26 0.43 4.94 -31.22
C ARG A 26 -1.09 4.82 -31.34
N VAL A 27 -1.65 3.62 -31.17
CA VAL A 27 -3.11 3.40 -31.27
C VAL A 27 -3.81 3.78 -29.97
N SER A 28 -3.15 3.66 -28.82
CA SER A 28 -3.70 3.98 -27.50
C SER A 28 -3.89 5.49 -27.24
N HIS A 29 -3.34 6.37 -28.08
CA HIS A 29 -3.34 7.82 -27.86
C HIS A 29 -4.40 8.62 -28.66
N ARG A 30 -5.31 7.96 -29.39
CA ARG A 30 -6.19 8.66 -30.37
C ARG A 30 -7.69 8.69 -30.08
N SER A 31 -8.13 8.48 -28.84
CA SER A 31 -9.57 8.51 -28.51
C SER A 31 -9.91 9.48 -27.38
N LEU A 32 -9.71 10.79 -27.59
CA LEU A 32 -10.42 11.80 -26.80
C LEU A 32 -10.72 13.05 -27.65
N GLY A 33 -12.02 13.32 -27.78
CA GLY A 33 -12.61 14.60 -28.18
C GLY A 33 -14.13 14.48 -28.07
N PRO A 34 -14.91 15.58 -28.05
CA PRO A 34 -14.54 16.99 -27.84
C PRO A 34 -15.18 17.61 -26.57
N GLU A 35 -14.68 18.80 -26.22
CA GLU A 35 -15.20 19.73 -25.21
C GLU A 35 -16.70 20.04 -25.37
N VAL A 36 -17.41 20.08 -24.25
CA VAL A 36 -18.70 20.76 -24.11
C VAL A 36 -18.51 21.92 -23.14
N ALA A 37 -18.46 23.14 -23.68
CA ALA A 37 -18.56 24.39 -22.97
C ALA A 37 -20.03 24.72 -22.66
N LEU A 38 -20.34 25.23 -21.46
CA LEU A 38 -21.56 26.01 -21.16
C LEU A 38 -21.41 26.73 -19.78
N PRO A 39 -22.20 27.77 -19.48
CA PRO A 39 -21.68 29.13 -19.37
C PRO A 39 -21.80 29.77 -17.97
N HIS A 40 -21.17 30.95 -17.84
CA HIS A 40 -21.37 31.93 -16.78
C HIS A 40 -22.85 32.32 -16.59
N ALA A 41 -23.26 32.41 -15.32
CA ALA A 41 -24.29 33.34 -14.88
C ALA A 41 -23.94 33.89 -13.50
N SER A 42 -23.62 35.18 -13.49
CA SER A 42 -23.53 36.04 -12.32
C SER A 42 -24.93 36.28 -11.73
N GLN A 43 -25.06 36.34 -10.40
CA GLN A 43 -25.99 37.29 -9.77
C GLN A 43 -25.63 37.55 -8.30
N THR A 44 -25.71 38.83 -7.96
CA THR A 44 -25.25 39.53 -6.76
C THR A 44 -26.39 39.83 -5.78
N SER A 45 -26.05 39.79 -4.48
CA SER A 45 -26.59 40.59 -3.36
C SER A 45 -28.03 40.34 -2.85
N PRO A 46 -28.44 40.80 -1.64
CA PRO A 46 -27.68 41.51 -0.59
C PRO A 46 -27.79 40.89 0.84
N ALA A 47 -27.00 41.49 1.74
CA ALA A 47 -26.93 41.27 3.18
C ALA A 47 -28.26 41.45 3.93
N THR A 48 -28.40 40.73 5.06
CA THR A 48 -29.33 41.07 6.13
C THR A 48 -28.73 40.63 7.46
N ASP A 49 -28.25 41.61 8.25
CA ASP A 49 -27.87 41.46 9.65
C ASP A 49 -29.11 41.21 10.53
N PRO A 50 -28.96 40.38 11.57
CA PRO A 50 -29.70 40.61 12.82
C PRO A 50 -28.77 40.48 14.05
N PRO A 51 -29.21 40.90 15.26
CA PRO A 51 -28.61 41.98 16.02
C PRO A 51 -27.58 41.53 17.06
N ALA A 52 -26.71 42.47 17.42
CA ALA A 52 -25.82 42.41 18.56
C ALA A 52 -26.60 42.26 19.89
N VAL A 53 -26.44 41.12 20.56
CA VAL A 53 -26.80 40.96 21.97
C VAL A 53 -25.53 41.09 22.79
N SER A 54 -25.47 42.20 23.53
CA SER A 54 -24.46 42.50 24.52
C SER A 54 -24.60 41.56 25.72
N ALA A 55 -23.57 40.76 26.00
CA ALA A 55 -23.45 39.99 27.24
C ALA A 55 -22.20 40.43 27.99
N SER A 56 -22.42 41.00 29.17
CA SER A 56 -21.41 41.49 30.11
C SER A 56 -20.38 40.41 30.50
N PRO A 57 -19.14 40.80 30.84
CA PRO A 57 -18.07 39.88 31.19
C PRO A 57 -18.31 39.26 32.57
N VAL A 58 -18.72 37.98 32.60
CA VAL A 58 -18.72 37.19 33.83
C VAL A 58 -17.29 36.75 34.13
N ARG A 59 -16.85 37.08 35.34
CA ARG A 59 -15.55 36.79 35.96
C ARG A 59 -14.99 35.41 35.57
N ARG A 60 -13.90 35.44 34.81
CA ARG A 60 -12.90 34.36 34.76
C ARG A 60 -12.18 34.29 36.10
N GLY A 61 -12.13 33.10 36.70
CA GLY A 61 -11.22 32.83 37.81
C GLY A 61 -11.74 31.75 38.76
N ARG A 62 -10.96 30.67 38.89
CA ARG A 62 -11.02 29.66 39.96
C ARG A 62 -12.30 28.82 40.05
N LEU A 63 -12.41 27.79 39.21
CA LEU A 63 -13.17 26.58 39.58
C LEU A 63 -12.48 25.26 39.20
N ALA A 64 -11.43 25.27 38.37
CA ALA A 64 -10.70 24.05 37.99
C ALA A 64 -9.64 23.58 39.00
N SER A 65 -9.37 24.34 40.08
CA SER A 65 -8.26 24.04 41.02
C SER A 65 -8.69 23.59 42.42
N GLU A 66 -9.99 23.58 42.74
CA GLU A 66 -10.48 23.24 44.10
C GLU A 66 -11.13 21.85 44.21
N ALA A 67 -11.04 21.02 43.18
CA ALA A 67 -11.56 19.64 43.21
C ALA A 67 -10.50 18.56 43.52
N ILE A 68 -9.25 18.94 43.87
CA ILE A 68 -8.13 17.98 43.97
C ILE A 68 -7.72 17.68 45.42
N GLU A 69 -8.17 18.42 46.43
CA GLU A 69 -7.75 18.19 47.82
C GLU A 69 -8.91 17.74 48.72
N SER A 70 -9.41 16.52 48.52
CA SER A 70 -9.95 15.68 49.60
C SER A 70 -10.36 14.30 49.07
N ALA A 71 -9.51 13.27 49.27
CA ALA A 71 -9.93 11.88 49.46
C ALA A 71 -8.69 10.97 49.60
N GLU A 72 -8.29 10.69 50.84
CA GLU A 72 -7.63 9.42 51.16
C GLU A 72 -8.59 8.29 50.72
N GLY A 73 -8.20 7.53 49.70
CA GLY A 73 -9.03 6.52 49.06
C GLY A 73 -9.45 6.82 47.61
N ALA A 74 -8.89 7.84 46.95
CA ALA A 74 -9.23 8.17 45.57
C ALA A 74 -8.88 7.02 44.59
N SER A 75 -9.89 6.25 44.19
CA SER A 75 -9.78 5.35 43.05
C SER A 75 -9.37 6.14 41.81
N ALA A 76 -8.32 5.69 41.13
CA ALA A 76 -7.93 6.21 39.83
C ALA A 76 -9.16 6.23 38.90
N HIS A 77 -9.51 7.40 38.39
CA HIS A 77 -10.59 7.59 37.44
C HIS A 77 -10.12 8.44 36.27
N ILE A 78 -10.82 8.31 35.14
CA ILE A 78 -10.56 9.09 33.94
C ILE A 78 -11.57 10.23 33.92
N LEU A 79 -11.11 11.46 33.77
CA LEU A 79 -11.93 12.66 33.66
C LEU A 79 -11.81 13.23 32.24
N CYS A 80 -12.88 13.22 31.47
CA CYS A 80 -12.92 13.82 30.14
C CYS A 80 -13.47 15.25 30.23
N VAL A 81 -12.70 16.22 29.72
CA VAL A 81 -13.07 17.65 29.70
C VAL A 81 -12.88 18.23 28.31
N ASP A 82 -13.59 19.30 27.98
CA ASP A 82 -13.30 20.08 26.77
C ASP A 82 -12.11 21.05 26.97
N ARG A 83 -11.76 21.82 25.92
CA ARG A 83 -10.69 22.83 25.98
C ARG A 83 -10.93 23.94 27.02
N ALA A 84 -12.18 24.18 27.42
CA ALA A 84 -12.52 25.14 28.46
C ALA A 84 -12.48 24.53 29.86
N GLY A 85 -12.21 23.22 29.98
CA GLY A 85 -12.19 22.48 31.24
C GLY A 85 -13.59 22.04 31.70
N VAL A 86 -14.61 22.13 30.84
CA VAL A 86 -15.97 21.69 31.15
C VAL A 86 -16.05 20.17 31.02
N PRO A 87 -16.60 19.43 32.00
CA PRO A 87 -16.77 17.98 31.89
C PRO A 87 -17.65 17.56 30.71
N VAL A 88 -17.21 16.53 29.99
CA VAL A 88 -17.93 16.00 28.83
C VAL A 88 -18.62 14.69 29.19
N ARG A 89 -19.95 14.69 29.14
CA ARG A 89 -20.80 13.52 29.41
C ARG A 89 -20.91 12.60 28.20
N GLY A 90 -21.07 11.30 28.42
CA GLY A 90 -21.41 10.33 27.38
C GLY A 90 -20.26 9.92 26.46
N VAL A 91 -19.03 10.29 26.79
CA VAL A 91 -17.83 9.86 26.06
C VAL A 91 -17.65 8.37 26.26
N GLU A 92 -17.63 7.61 25.17
CA GLU A 92 -17.34 6.19 25.18
C GLU A 92 -15.84 5.96 25.30
N ALA A 93 -15.43 5.08 26.21
CA ALA A 93 -14.03 4.76 26.43
C ALA A 93 -13.76 3.27 26.20
N PHE A 94 -12.63 3.00 25.55
CA PHE A 94 -12.13 1.68 25.25
C PHE A 94 -10.66 1.58 25.60
N VAL A 95 -10.20 0.41 26.04
CA VAL A 95 -8.77 0.17 26.33
C VAL A 95 -8.22 -1.01 25.57
N THR A 96 -6.94 -0.91 25.22
CA THR A 96 -6.13 -2.04 24.75
C THR A 96 -4.77 -2.05 25.44
N ASN A 97 -4.30 -3.23 25.86
CA ASN A 97 -3.07 -3.40 26.64
C ASN A 97 -1.83 -3.70 25.76
N ALA A 98 -2.02 -3.91 24.46
CA ALA A 98 -0.96 -4.16 23.47
C ALA A 98 -1.53 -4.05 22.05
N ASP A 99 -0.69 -3.91 21.02
CA ASP A 99 -1.09 -3.85 19.60
C ASP A 99 -1.89 -5.08 19.10
N ALA A 100 -2.01 -6.13 19.92
CA ALA A 100 -2.70 -7.37 19.58
C ALA A 100 -3.86 -7.74 20.52
N ASP A 101 -4.21 -6.94 21.52
CA ASP A 101 -5.37 -7.23 22.38
C ASP A 101 -6.67 -6.64 21.81
N PRO A 102 -7.80 -7.37 21.86
CA PRO A 102 -9.09 -6.82 21.46
C PRO A 102 -9.45 -5.65 22.38
N LEU A 103 -9.98 -4.57 21.78
CA LEU A 103 -10.45 -3.41 22.53
C LEU A 103 -11.55 -3.81 23.50
N ARG A 104 -11.38 -3.42 24.76
CA ARG A 104 -12.34 -3.69 25.83
C ARG A 104 -13.08 -2.40 26.17
N PRO A 105 -14.42 -2.39 26.18
CA PRO A 105 -15.17 -1.22 26.62
C PRO A 105 -14.91 -0.99 28.11
N LEU A 106 -14.55 0.24 28.46
CA LEU A 106 -14.48 0.71 29.85
C LEU A 106 -15.80 1.31 30.34
N GLY A 107 -16.63 1.82 29.42
CA GLY A 107 -17.92 2.42 29.73
C GLY A 107 -18.09 3.79 29.08
N ARG A 108 -19.00 4.59 29.65
CA ARG A 108 -19.32 5.96 29.22
C ARG A 108 -19.11 6.95 30.35
N THR A 109 -18.66 8.16 30.05
CA THR A 109 -18.56 9.20 31.08
C THR A 109 -19.92 9.57 31.65
N ASP A 110 -19.98 9.76 32.96
CA ASP A 110 -21.13 10.26 33.69
C ASP A 110 -21.36 11.79 33.45
N PRO A 111 -22.39 12.43 34.05
CA PRO A 111 -22.60 13.87 33.92
C PRO A 111 -21.44 14.74 34.44
N GLN A 112 -20.54 14.18 35.25
CA GLN A 112 -19.34 14.83 35.75
C GLN A 112 -18.12 14.54 34.87
N GLY A 113 -18.29 13.90 33.71
CA GLY A 113 -17.24 13.57 32.78
C GLY A 113 -16.34 12.42 33.24
N ARG A 114 -16.76 11.62 34.23
CA ARG A 114 -15.92 10.62 34.88
C ARG A 114 -16.22 9.21 34.39
N ILE A 115 -15.16 8.41 34.27
CA ILE A 115 -15.22 6.95 34.11
C ILE A 115 -14.39 6.32 35.23
N THR A 116 -15.04 5.44 35.99
CA THR A 116 -14.40 4.62 37.03
C THR A 116 -14.28 3.19 36.52
N PRO A 117 -13.16 2.84 35.87
CA PRO A 117 -12.95 1.50 35.32
C PRO A 117 -12.90 0.41 36.40
N ALA A 118 -13.48 -0.75 36.11
CA ALA A 118 -13.65 -1.86 37.06
C ALA A 118 -12.41 -2.76 37.26
N SER A 119 -11.32 -2.52 36.54
CA SER A 119 -10.07 -3.30 36.58
C SER A 119 -8.88 -2.37 36.40
N PRO A 120 -7.64 -2.73 36.79
CA PRO A 120 -6.46 -1.90 36.54
C PRO A 120 -6.12 -1.83 35.04
N TRP A 121 -5.74 -0.63 34.57
CA TRP A 121 -5.46 -0.26 33.15
C TRP A 121 -4.08 0.39 32.99
N SER A 122 -3.13 -0.05 33.82
CA SER A 122 -1.75 0.44 33.81
C SER A 122 -1.11 0.26 32.44
N GLY A 123 -0.61 1.35 31.86
CA GLY A 123 0.16 1.33 30.60
C GLY A 123 -0.67 1.09 29.33
N ALA A 124 -2.00 0.95 29.44
CA ALA A 124 -2.92 0.70 28.33
C ALA A 124 -3.08 1.92 27.41
N LEU A 125 -3.48 1.69 26.15
CA LEU A 125 -3.98 2.74 25.28
C LEU A 125 -5.48 2.94 25.52
N LEU A 126 -5.88 4.13 25.93
CA LEU A 126 -7.27 4.58 26.08
C LEU A 126 -7.71 5.27 24.79
N THR A 127 -8.77 4.76 24.17
CA THR A 127 -9.45 5.40 23.03
C THR A 127 -10.79 5.96 23.46
N LEU A 128 -11.04 7.22 23.16
CA LEU A 128 -12.24 7.98 23.51
C LEU A 128 -13.03 8.38 22.27
N ARG A 129 -14.36 8.23 22.33
CA ARG A 129 -15.29 8.64 21.26
C ARG A 129 -16.45 9.46 21.80
N HIS A 130 -16.81 10.49 21.04
CA HIS A 130 -18.01 11.29 21.25
C HIS A 130 -18.43 11.90 19.90
N PRO A 131 -19.74 12.11 19.61
CA PRO A 131 -20.17 12.73 18.35
C PRO A 131 -19.60 14.14 18.14
N ASP A 132 -19.63 14.96 19.19
CA ASP A 132 -19.23 16.37 19.11
C ASP A 132 -17.71 16.63 19.29
N TYR A 133 -16.92 15.60 19.64
CA TYR A 133 -15.49 15.75 19.91
C TYR A 133 -14.66 14.80 19.04
N ALA A 134 -13.48 15.24 18.63
CA ALA A 134 -12.55 14.43 17.86
C ALA A 134 -12.17 13.16 18.65
N ALA A 135 -12.22 12.02 17.96
CA ALA A 135 -11.78 10.75 18.53
C ALA A 135 -10.31 10.86 18.97
N LYS A 136 -10.01 10.38 20.18
CA LYS A 136 -8.71 10.61 20.82
C LYS A 136 -8.16 9.34 21.43
N THR A 137 -6.89 9.05 21.15
CA THR A 137 -6.17 7.93 21.77
C THR A 137 -5.04 8.47 22.64
N VAL A 138 -4.98 8.04 23.90
CA VAL A 138 -3.96 8.46 24.87
C VAL A 138 -3.39 7.24 25.58
N ARG A 139 -2.09 7.24 25.86
CA ARG A 139 -1.47 6.20 26.69
C ARG A 139 -1.68 6.52 28.15
N LEU A 140 -2.24 5.56 28.88
CA LEU A 140 -2.46 5.66 30.31
C LEU A 140 -1.15 5.43 31.07
N PRO A 141 -0.94 6.12 32.19
CA PRO A 141 0.24 5.91 33.03
C PRO A 141 0.25 4.50 33.63
N GLU A 142 1.45 3.98 33.91
CA GLU A 142 1.64 2.63 34.48
C GLU A 142 1.14 2.53 35.94
N HIS A 143 1.14 3.63 36.67
CA HIS A 143 0.65 3.70 38.04
C HIS A 143 -0.20 4.96 38.25
N PRO A 144 -1.49 4.94 37.89
CA PRO A 144 -2.35 6.10 38.09
C PRO A 144 -2.62 6.29 39.59
N THR A 145 -1.97 7.27 40.20
CA THR A 145 -2.21 7.70 41.60
C THR A 145 -3.13 8.92 41.69
N VAL A 146 -3.51 9.49 40.54
CA VAL A 146 -4.32 10.70 40.39
C VAL A 146 -5.34 10.50 39.28
N PRO A 147 -6.42 11.30 39.24
CA PRO A 147 -7.32 11.32 38.10
C PRO A 147 -6.57 11.63 36.81
N VAL A 148 -6.77 10.80 35.78
CA VAL A 148 -6.22 11.05 34.45
C VAL A 148 -7.18 11.98 33.72
N VAL A 149 -6.78 13.24 33.56
CA VAL A 149 -7.57 14.24 32.83
C VAL A 149 -7.24 14.16 31.35
N VAL A 150 -8.27 13.92 30.54
CA VAL A 150 -8.15 13.90 29.07
C VAL A 150 -8.95 15.06 28.50
N THR A 151 -8.25 15.99 27.86
CA THR A 151 -8.87 17.12 27.15
C THR A 151 -9.28 16.69 25.75
N LEU A 152 -10.54 16.90 25.40
CA LEU A 152 -11.13 16.60 24.10
C LEU A 152 -11.20 17.85 23.23
N ASP A 153 -10.85 17.68 21.96
CA ASP A 153 -10.87 18.72 20.94
C ASP A 153 -12.22 18.67 20.19
N PRO A 154 -12.80 19.81 19.77
CA PRO A 154 -14.04 19.80 18.99
C PRO A 154 -13.89 18.95 17.72
N GLY A 155 -14.86 18.07 17.50
CA GLY A 155 -14.91 17.19 16.34
C GLY A 155 -15.54 17.89 15.14
N GLY A 156 -15.15 17.47 13.95
CA GLY A 156 -15.83 17.75 12.70
C GLY A 156 -16.66 16.57 12.22
N VAL A 157 -17.40 16.80 11.13
CA VAL A 157 -18.27 15.80 10.52
C VAL A 157 -17.87 15.59 9.06
N LEU A 158 -17.74 14.35 8.62
CA LEU A 158 -17.62 14.01 7.20
C LEU A 158 -19.00 13.62 6.69
N ARG A 159 -19.46 14.26 5.62
CA ARG A 159 -20.81 14.09 5.07
C ARG A 159 -20.78 13.77 3.59
N GLY A 160 -21.72 12.96 3.16
CA GLY A 160 -21.85 12.65 1.74
C GLY A 160 -22.99 11.71 1.45
N PHE A 161 -22.98 11.20 0.23
CA PHE A 161 -23.90 10.19 -0.24
C PHE A 161 -23.13 9.05 -0.91
N VAL A 162 -23.68 7.85 -0.75
CA VAL A 162 -23.22 6.64 -1.40
C VAL A 162 -24.31 6.17 -2.35
N GLU A 163 -23.90 5.85 -3.57
CA GLU A 163 -24.78 5.31 -4.60
C GLU A 163 -24.07 4.18 -5.34
N GLN A 164 -24.83 3.37 -6.03
CA GLN A 164 -24.31 2.37 -6.95
C GLN A 164 -23.98 3.03 -8.29
N VAL A 165 -23.13 2.38 -9.08
CA VAL A 165 -22.96 2.71 -10.48
C VAL A 165 -24.33 2.74 -11.18
N GLY A 166 -24.62 3.82 -11.90
CA GLY A 166 -25.95 4.07 -12.49
C GLY A 166 -26.90 4.90 -11.61
N GLY A 167 -26.49 5.30 -10.39
CA GLY A 167 -27.22 6.28 -9.56
C GLY A 167 -28.29 5.69 -8.64
N ALA A 168 -28.37 4.36 -8.53
CA ALA A 168 -29.26 3.72 -7.56
C ALA A 168 -28.75 3.94 -6.11
N PRO A 169 -29.63 3.98 -5.10
CA PRO A 169 -29.20 4.12 -3.70
C PRO A 169 -28.26 2.98 -3.27
N ALA A 170 -27.39 3.27 -2.29
CA ALA A 170 -26.50 2.27 -1.73
C ALA A 170 -27.28 1.06 -1.16
N PRO A 171 -26.80 -0.18 -1.35
CA PRO A 171 -27.43 -1.36 -0.76
C PRO A 171 -27.47 -1.30 0.76
N ARG A 172 -28.46 -1.98 1.36
CA ARG A 172 -28.53 -2.12 2.81
C ARG A 172 -27.27 -2.81 3.34
N GLY A 173 -26.72 -2.29 4.44
CA GLY A 173 -25.49 -2.81 5.04
C GLY A 173 -24.21 -2.18 4.47
N THR A 174 -24.33 -1.22 3.56
CA THR A 174 -23.22 -0.34 3.16
C THR A 174 -22.58 0.30 4.39
N ARG A 175 -21.25 0.29 4.43
CA ARG A 175 -20.46 0.94 5.46
C ARG A 175 -19.48 1.90 4.79
N VAL A 176 -19.31 3.09 5.38
CA VAL A 176 -18.32 4.10 4.98
C VAL A 176 -17.34 4.29 6.11
N LEU A 177 -16.07 4.13 5.82
CA LEU A 177 -14.98 4.24 6.78
C LEU A 177 -14.09 5.43 6.44
N ALA A 178 -13.77 6.25 7.44
CA ALA A 178 -12.75 7.28 7.35
C ALA A 178 -11.46 6.85 8.06
N MET A 179 -10.33 7.03 7.38
CA MET A 179 -9.00 6.62 7.83
C MET A 179 -8.04 7.81 7.69
N THR A 180 -7.14 8.04 8.63
CA THR A 180 -6.10 9.08 8.46
C THR A 180 -4.95 8.56 7.58
N ASP A 181 -4.19 9.45 6.94
CA ASP A 181 -3.06 9.04 6.09
C ASP A 181 -1.93 8.32 6.89
N GLY A 182 -1.88 8.54 8.21
CA GLY A 182 -0.97 7.86 9.14
C GLY A 182 -1.58 6.67 9.89
N TRP A 183 -2.75 6.17 9.48
CA TRP A 183 -3.42 5.05 10.16
C TRP A 183 -2.47 3.84 10.24
N PRO A 184 -2.33 3.18 11.42
CA PRO A 184 -1.27 2.20 11.66
C PRO A 184 -1.27 1.15 10.56
N ARG A 185 -0.08 0.93 9.96
CA ARG A 185 0.21 -0.02 8.88
C ARG A 185 -0.92 -1.06 8.74
N ALA A 186 -1.74 -0.91 7.69
CA ALA A 186 -2.90 -1.71 7.27
C ALA A 186 -3.32 -2.92 8.14
N ARG A 187 -2.41 -3.81 8.53
CA ARG A 187 -2.67 -5.04 9.30
C ARG A 187 -3.51 -4.89 10.58
N GLY A 188 -3.25 -3.90 11.44
CA GLY A 188 -4.00 -3.74 12.71
C GLY A 188 -5.43 -3.23 12.50
N ALA A 189 -5.54 -2.18 11.68
CA ALA A 189 -6.78 -1.57 11.23
C ALA A 189 -7.73 -2.54 10.48
N LEU A 190 -7.17 -3.51 9.75
CA LEU A 190 -7.93 -4.53 9.04
C LEU A 190 -8.55 -5.59 10.00
N ARG A 191 -7.83 -5.96 11.06
CA ARG A 191 -8.39 -6.79 12.16
C ARG A 191 -9.50 -6.05 12.89
N ASP A 192 -9.35 -4.75 13.07
CA ASP A 192 -10.35 -3.89 13.71
C ASP A 192 -11.67 -3.86 12.94
N LEU A 193 -11.62 -3.76 11.60
CA LEU A 193 -12.81 -3.82 10.76
C LEU A 193 -13.55 -5.16 10.87
N SER A 194 -12.81 -6.26 10.97
CA SER A 194 -13.40 -7.60 11.11
C SER A 194 -13.99 -7.87 12.49
N SER A 195 -13.56 -7.12 13.52
CA SER A 195 -14.01 -7.31 14.91
C SER A 195 -15.10 -6.33 15.34
N ASP A 196 -15.72 -5.61 14.39
CA ASP A 196 -16.66 -4.51 14.67
C ASP A 196 -16.07 -3.51 15.67
N ASN A 197 -14.80 -3.13 15.47
CA ASN A 197 -14.10 -2.26 16.39
C ASN A 197 -14.85 -0.92 16.54
N PRO A 198 -15.34 -0.61 17.76
CA PRO A 198 -16.14 0.58 18.02
C PRO A 198 -15.30 1.87 17.98
N CYS A 199 -13.99 1.81 17.83
CA CYS A 199 -13.11 2.97 17.69
C CYS A 199 -13.00 3.49 16.25
N LEU A 200 -13.56 2.76 15.27
CA LEU A 200 -13.51 3.15 13.87
C LEU A 200 -14.44 4.34 13.57
N LEU A 201 -13.94 5.30 12.79
CA LEU A 201 -14.75 6.38 12.21
C LEU A 201 -15.59 5.82 11.05
N LEU A 202 -16.69 5.16 11.42
CA LEU A 202 -17.56 4.40 10.54
C LEU A 202 -18.97 5.00 10.53
N ALA A 203 -19.61 5.01 9.37
CA ALA A 203 -21.03 5.33 9.21
C ALA A 203 -21.73 4.25 8.37
N THR A 204 -23.03 4.09 8.61
CA THR A 204 -23.92 3.32 7.74
C THR A 204 -24.82 4.33 7.02
N PRO A 205 -24.80 4.39 5.68
CA PRO A 205 -25.70 5.26 4.94
C PRO A 205 -27.17 4.93 5.19
N ASP A 206 -28.02 5.96 5.11
CA ASP A 206 -29.47 5.81 5.19
C ASP A 206 -30.08 5.23 3.91
N ALA A 207 -31.41 5.15 3.84
CA ALA A 207 -32.14 4.62 2.68
C ALA A 207 -31.95 5.44 1.39
N HIS A 208 -31.50 6.68 1.49
CA HIS A 208 -31.17 7.56 0.37
C HIS A 208 -29.67 7.57 0.07
N GLY A 209 -28.87 6.78 0.80
CA GLY A 209 -27.43 6.73 0.67
C GLY A 209 -26.70 7.83 1.42
N TYR A 210 -27.38 8.70 2.19
CA TYR A 210 -26.73 9.76 2.94
C TYR A 210 -25.99 9.20 4.17
N PHE A 211 -24.78 9.71 4.44
CA PHE A 211 -24.00 9.31 5.60
C PHE A 211 -23.39 10.52 6.32
N GLU A 212 -23.19 10.36 7.63
CA GLU A 212 -22.41 11.28 8.45
C GLU A 212 -21.46 10.51 9.36
N ILE A 213 -20.18 10.85 9.32
CA ILE A 213 -19.17 10.33 10.25
C ILE A 213 -18.81 11.47 11.21
N HIS A 214 -19.26 11.33 12.45
CA HIS A 214 -19.04 12.28 13.54
C HIS A 214 -17.74 11.99 14.30
N GLY A 215 -17.20 13.02 14.97
CA GLY A 215 -16.00 12.91 15.79
C GLY A 215 -14.69 12.80 14.99
N ALA A 216 -14.66 13.28 13.74
CA ALA A 216 -13.42 13.38 12.97
C ALA A 216 -12.60 14.59 13.43
N ASP A 217 -11.27 14.51 13.45
CA ASP A 217 -10.41 15.63 13.82
C ASP A 217 -10.36 16.65 12.66
N PRO A 218 -10.82 17.90 12.86
CA PRO A 218 -10.87 18.92 11.80
C PRO A 218 -9.48 19.41 11.35
N LEU A 219 -8.41 19.03 12.04
CA LEU A 219 -7.02 19.32 11.64
C LEU A 219 -6.42 18.23 10.75
N LEU A 220 -7.05 17.05 10.67
CA LEU A 220 -6.57 15.92 9.90
C LEU A 220 -7.25 15.81 8.54
N ARG A 221 -6.57 15.10 7.64
CA ARG A 221 -7.12 14.67 6.36
C ARG A 221 -7.38 13.18 6.38
N TYR A 222 -8.44 12.80 5.69
CA TYR A 222 -8.95 11.45 5.68
C TYR A 222 -8.97 10.85 4.27
N ARG A 223 -8.73 9.54 4.23
CA ARG A 223 -9.07 8.64 3.15
C ARG A 223 -10.39 7.95 3.46
N LEU A 224 -11.32 7.97 2.52
CA LEU A 224 -12.60 7.29 2.62
C LEU A 224 -12.63 6.00 1.81
N ALA A 225 -13.10 4.93 2.44
CA ALA A 225 -13.43 3.67 1.78
C ALA A 225 -14.90 3.34 2.05
N ALA A 226 -15.57 2.72 1.08
CA ALA A 226 -16.93 2.23 1.24
C ALA A 226 -17.12 0.87 0.60
N GLY A 227 -18.02 0.07 1.16
CA GLY A 227 -18.38 -1.22 0.61
C GLY A 227 -19.49 -1.91 1.39
N CYS A 228 -20.02 -2.96 0.76
CA CYS A 228 -20.93 -3.95 1.32
C CYS A 228 -20.91 -5.18 0.44
N HIS A 229 -20.98 -6.37 1.04
CA HIS A 229 -21.32 -7.66 0.42
C HIS A 229 -21.26 -7.70 -1.13
N GLY A 230 -20.06 -7.86 -1.68
CA GLY A 230 -19.82 -7.96 -3.12
C GLY A 230 -19.71 -6.63 -3.87
N MET A 231 -19.70 -5.49 -3.18
CA MET A 231 -19.52 -4.16 -3.77
C MET A 231 -18.51 -3.34 -2.98
N MET A 232 -17.75 -2.50 -3.68
CA MET A 232 -16.88 -1.50 -3.05
C MET A 232 -16.70 -0.26 -3.90
N ILE A 233 -16.18 0.79 -3.28
CA ILE A 233 -15.98 2.08 -3.92
C ILE A 233 -15.06 2.01 -5.15
N GLU A 234 -15.43 2.76 -6.19
CA GLU A 234 -14.64 2.91 -7.42
C GLU A 234 -13.27 3.53 -7.13
N GLU A 235 -13.15 4.50 -6.26
CA GLU A 235 -11.85 5.08 -5.91
C GLU A 235 -11.92 5.64 -4.51
N ASP A 236 -10.91 5.35 -3.70
CA ASP A 236 -10.85 5.88 -2.35
C ASP A 236 -10.67 7.39 -2.45
N LEU A 237 -11.54 8.15 -1.80
CA LEU A 237 -11.38 9.61 -1.74
C LEU A 237 -10.32 9.95 -0.70
N THR A 238 -9.20 10.53 -1.12
CA THR A 238 -8.09 10.94 -0.24
C THR A 238 -8.09 12.43 0.02
N GLY A 239 -7.47 12.87 1.11
CA GLY A 239 -7.30 14.32 1.40
C GLY A 239 -8.58 15.01 1.89
N VAL A 240 -9.59 14.25 2.31
CA VAL A 240 -10.89 14.78 2.71
C VAL A 240 -10.77 15.46 4.08
N ALA A 241 -11.19 16.73 4.18
CA ALA A 241 -11.30 17.42 5.47
C ALA A 241 -12.72 17.30 6.03
N PRO A 242 -12.86 17.12 7.36
CA PRO A 242 -14.16 17.25 8.02
C PRO A 242 -14.69 18.69 7.97
N ASP A 243 -16.02 18.82 7.94
CA ASP A 243 -16.69 20.07 8.20
C ASP A 243 -16.39 20.54 9.63
N ARG A 244 -15.99 21.81 9.76
CA ARG A 244 -15.85 22.41 11.09
C ARG A 244 -17.23 22.73 11.67
N PRO A 245 -17.43 22.56 12.98
CA PRO A 245 -18.64 23.03 13.65
C PRO A 245 -18.92 24.49 13.32
N GLY A 246 -20.11 24.78 12.77
CA GLY A 246 -20.55 26.13 12.44
C GLY A 246 -19.97 26.75 11.16
N ALA A 247 -19.16 26.02 10.38
CA ALA A 247 -18.77 26.46 9.04
C ALA A 247 -19.92 26.25 8.04
N PRO A 248 -20.11 27.13 7.03
CA PRO A 248 -21.02 26.86 5.93
C PRO A 248 -20.60 25.56 5.25
N GLY A 249 -21.53 24.60 5.17
CA GLY A 249 -21.23 23.19 4.89
C GLY A 249 -20.39 22.98 3.64
N ALA A 250 -19.38 22.11 3.73
CA ALA A 250 -18.64 21.68 2.55
C ALA A 250 -19.57 20.93 1.58
N ALA A 251 -19.13 20.85 0.32
CA ALA A 251 -19.82 20.06 -0.68
C ALA A 251 -19.96 18.61 -0.20
N HIS A 252 -21.17 18.06 -0.31
CA HIS A 252 -21.43 16.66 0.02
C HIS A 252 -20.54 15.76 -0.84
N LEU A 253 -19.83 14.86 -0.17
CA LEU A 253 -18.98 13.87 -0.84
C LEU A 253 -19.85 12.87 -1.60
N ARG A 254 -19.38 12.40 -2.75
CA ARG A 254 -20.05 11.38 -3.56
C ARG A 254 -19.17 10.14 -3.63
N LEU A 255 -19.68 9.00 -3.14
CA LEU A 255 -19.01 7.70 -3.22
C LEU A 255 -19.81 6.78 -4.14
N ILE A 256 -19.16 6.21 -5.16
CA ILE A 256 -19.81 5.31 -6.14
C ILE A 256 -19.35 3.88 -5.85
N LEU A 257 -20.30 3.00 -5.51
CA LEU A 257 -20.10 1.57 -5.33
C LEU A 257 -20.18 0.84 -6.67
N MET A 258 -19.26 -0.09 -6.88
CA MET A 258 -19.23 -0.97 -8.04
C MET A 258 -19.26 -2.43 -7.59
N PRO A 259 -19.92 -3.31 -8.37
CA PRO A 259 -19.81 -4.76 -8.22
C PRO A 259 -18.34 -5.24 -8.24
N VAL A 260 -18.02 -6.11 -7.28
CA VAL A 260 -16.73 -6.78 -7.14
C VAL A 260 -16.86 -8.20 -7.67
N TYR A 261 -15.89 -8.60 -8.48
CA TYR A 261 -15.71 -9.96 -8.95
C TYR A 261 -14.40 -10.49 -8.38
N ALA A 262 -14.46 -11.68 -7.79
CA ALA A 262 -13.34 -12.21 -7.04
C ALA A 262 -13.10 -13.69 -7.33
N VAL A 263 -11.84 -14.07 -7.38
CA VAL A 263 -11.41 -15.47 -7.37
C VAL A 263 -10.16 -15.61 -6.53
N LYS A 264 -10.16 -16.56 -5.59
CA LYS A 264 -8.98 -17.01 -4.88
C LYS A 264 -8.36 -18.14 -5.68
N VAL A 265 -7.14 -17.93 -6.17
CA VAL A 265 -6.37 -18.97 -6.86
C VAL A 265 -5.46 -19.64 -5.85
N ARG A 266 -5.56 -20.97 -5.74
CA ARG A 266 -4.74 -21.82 -4.90
C ARG A 266 -3.84 -22.67 -5.77
N LEU A 267 -2.53 -22.55 -5.61
CA LEU A 267 -1.58 -23.42 -6.28
C LEU A 267 -1.35 -24.67 -5.41
N GLU A 268 -1.50 -25.85 -6.00
CA GLU A 268 -1.35 -27.13 -5.28
C GLU A 268 -0.35 -28.01 -6.00
N ALA A 269 0.73 -28.39 -5.31
CA ALA A 269 1.72 -29.31 -5.85
C ALA A 269 1.18 -30.73 -5.86
N GLU A 270 1.18 -31.38 -7.02
CA GLU A 270 0.93 -32.82 -7.09
C GLU A 270 2.15 -33.56 -6.48
N GLY A 271 1.89 -34.57 -5.64
CA GLY A 271 2.89 -35.16 -4.74
C GLY A 271 4.23 -35.55 -5.38
N GLY A 272 5.33 -35.34 -4.66
CA GLY A 272 6.69 -35.73 -5.07
C GLY A 272 7.56 -34.61 -5.66
N GLY A 273 7.03 -33.39 -5.83
CA GLY A 273 7.77 -32.22 -6.31
C GLY A 273 8.62 -31.50 -5.26
N ALA A 274 9.48 -30.57 -5.72
CA ALA A 274 10.22 -29.65 -4.84
C ALA A 274 9.22 -28.83 -3.99
N PRO A 275 9.41 -28.67 -2.68
CA PRO A 275 8.44 -27.96 -1.85
C PRO A 275 8.23 -26.56 -2.39
N LEU A 276 6.97 -26.18 -2.56
CA LEU A 276 6.65 -24.81 -2.90
C LEU A 276 7.13 -23.92 -1.74
N THR A 277 7.91 -22.88 -2.03
CA THR A 277 8.34 -21.86 -1.05
C THR A 277 7.90 -20.46 -1.48
N ASP A 278 7.64 -19.57 -0.51
CA ASP A 278 7.18 -18.19 -0.79
C ASP A 278 8.12 -17.43 -1.74
N ARG A 279 9.40 -17.81 -1.73
CA ARG A 279 10.46 -17.22 -2.56
C ARG A 279 10.41 -17.71 -4.01
N GLN A 280 9.99 -18.95 -4.27
CA GLN A 280 9.83 -19.47 -5.64
C GLN A 280 8.71 -18.76 -6.42
N LEU A 281 7.65 -18.30 -5.74
CA LEU A 281 6.58 -17.52 -6.35
C LEU A 281 6.95 -16.07 -6.66
N MET A 282 8.06 -15.60 -6.08
CA MET A 282 8.68 -14.32 -6.37
C MET A 282 9.77 -14.46 -7.43
N THR A 283 9.68 -15.48 -8.28
CA THR A 283 10.51 -15.53 -9.48
C THR A 283 10.02 -14.50 -10.51
N ALA A 284 10.94 -13.89 -11.25
CA ALA A 284 10.62 -13.00 -12.36
C ALA A 284 9.81 -13.79 -13.42
N GLY A 285 8.56 -13.39 -13.64
CA GLY A 285 7.64 -14.09 -14.54
C GLY A 285 6.94 -15.33 -13.94
N GLY A 286 7.15 -15.60 -12.64
CA GLY A 286 6.68 -16.83 -12.01
C GLY A 286 5.16 -16.99 -12.01
N VAL A 287 4.41 -15.91 -11.78
CA VAL A 287 2.96 -15.91 -11.87
C VAL A 287 2.46 -14.58 -12.41
N GLU A 288 1.89 -14.61 -13.60
CA GLU A 288 1.29 -13.45 -14.26
C GLU A 288 -0.23 -13.62 -14.41
N TRP A 289 -0.95 -12.55 -14.12
CA TRP A 289 -2.41 -12.47 -14.28
C TRP A 289 -2.73 -11.25 -15.14
N LYS A 290 -3.42 -11.48 -16.27
CA LYS A 290 -3.86 -10.43 -17.16
C LYS A 290 -5.33 -10.60 -17.46
N LEU A 291 -6.13 -9.61 -17.09
CA LEU A 291 -7.53 -9.57 -17.49
C LEU A 291 -7.62 -9.19 -18.98
N ALA A 292 -8.32 -9.98 -19.77
CA ALA A 292 -8.58 -9.68 -21.18
C ALA A 292 -9.81 -8.77 -21.39
N ASP A 293 -10.69 -8.69 -20.40
CA ASP A 293 -11.92 -7.89 -20.43
C ASP A 293 -11.61 -6.40 -20.27
N VAL A 294 -12.08 -5.59 -21.22
CA VAL A 294 -11.88 -4.12 -21.24
C VAL A 294 -12.90 -3.40 -20.34
N GLY A 295 -14.02 -4.05 -20.01
CA GLY A 295 -15.09 -3.49 -19.18
C GLY A 295 -14.89 -3.70 -17.67
N ALA A 296 -13.80 -4.34 -17.27
CA ALA A 296 -13.47 -4.59 -15.87
C ALA A 296 -12.01 -4.22 -15.59
N ARG A 297 -11.72 -3.85 -14.35
CA ARG A 297 -10.38 -3.40 -13.93
C ARG A 297 -9.91 -4.10 -12.67
N SER A 298 -8.62 -4.42 -12.62
CA SER A 298 -7.97 -5.03 -11.46
C SER A 298 -7.77 -4.01 -10.35
N VAL A 299 -7.94 -4.43 -9.08
CA VAL A 299 -7.91 -3.55 -7.90
C VAL A 299 -7.11 -4.15 -6.73
N SER A 300 -6.00 -4.80 -7.07
CA SER A 300 -5.14 -5.61 -6.18
C SER A 300 -4.48 -4.91 -4.97
N HIS A 301 -4.78 -3.64 -4.69
CA HIS A 301 -4.16 -2.85 -3.61
C HIS A 301 -5.16 -2.26 -2.60
N ARG A 302 -6.45 -2.60 -2.70
CA ARG A 302 -7.51 -1.96 -1.91
C ARG A 302 -8.02 -2.84 -0.78
N VAL A 303 -7.13 -3.08 0.18
CA VAL A 303 -7.36 -4.04 1.27
C VAL A 303 -8.59 -3.66 2.12
N THR A 304 -8.73 -2.38 2.49
CA THR A 304 -9.87 -1.90 3.29
C THR A 304 -11.20 -2.04 2.56
N ALA A 305 -11.28 -1.59 1.31
CA ALA A 305 -12.50 -1.65 0.52
C ALA A 305 -12.90 -3.11 0.24
N ALA A 306 -11.92 -4.00 0.03
CA ALA A 306 -12.14 -5.44 -0.12
C ALA A 306 -12.71 -6.09 1.16
N LEU A 307 -12.23 -5.71 2.35
CA LEU A 307 -12.84 -6.16 3.61
C LEU A 307 -14.30 -5.73 3.73
N LEU A 308 -14.60 -4.45 3.42
CA LEU A 308 -15.97 -3.93 3.45
C LEU A 308 -16.87 -4.65 2.43
N ALA A 309 -16.31 -5.09 1.31
CA ALA A 309 -17.00 -5.93 0.32
C ALA A 309 -17.21 -7.39 0.78
N GLY A 310 -16.62 -7.81 1.90
CA GLY A 310 -16.79 -9.16 2.46
C GLY A 310 -15.69 -10.16 2.14
N VAL A 311 -14.53 -9.71 1.64
CA VAL A 311 -13.34 -10.58 1.59
C VAL A 311 -12.77 -10.70 3.00
N SER A 312 -12.41 -11.91 3.44
CA SER A 312 -11.85 -12.08 4.79
C SER A 312 -10.44 -11.48 4.91
N TYR A 313 -10.06 -11.11 6.14
CA TYR A 313 -8.69 -10.67 6.42
C TYR A 313 -7.67 -11.75 6.07
N ASP A 314 -7.95 -13.00 6.43
CA ASP A 314 -7.04 -14.12 6.19
C ASP A 314 -6.81 -14.36 4.70
N ASP A 315 -7.85 -14.21 3.87
CA ASP A 315 -7.71 -14.32 2.42
C ASP A 315 -6.90 -13.17 1.80
N LEU A 316 -7.00 -11.96 2.36
CA LEU A 316 -6.22 -10.80 1.92
C LEU A 316 -4.78 -10.82 2.46
N GLN A 317 -4.55 -11.45 3.61
CA GLN A 317 -3.23 -11.54 4.24
C GLN A 317 -2.45 -12.77 3.86
N SER A 318 -3.11 -13.81 3.32
CA SER A 318 -2.56 -15.16 3.15
C SER A 318 -1.04 -15.12 2.97
N ALA A 319 -0.33 -15.45 4.06
CA ALA A 319 1.12 -15.47 4.09
C ALA A 319 1.64 -16.50 3.10
N ASP A 320 0.87 -17.57 2.91
CA ASP A 320 1.03 -18.58 1.88
C ASP A 320 0.74 -17.95 0.51
N ARG A 321 1.81 -17.56 -0.19
CA ARG A 321 1.70 -16.89 -1.50
C ARG A 321 1.10 -17.78 -2.60
N TYR A 322 0.89 -19.08 -2.33
CA TYR A 322 0.15 -20.02 -3.19
C TYR A 322 -1.33 -19.67 -3.32
N ASP A 323 -1.85 -18.94 -2.34
CA ASP A 323 -3.22 -18.48 -2.29
C ASP A 323 -3.24 -16.99 -2.62
N ARG A 324 -3.76 -16.64 -3.80
CA ARG A 324 -3.89 -15.25 -4.23
C ARG A 324 -5.32 -14.90 -4.57
N VAL A 325 -5.85 -13.88 -3.89
CA VAL A 325 -7.13 -13.28 -4.26
C VAL A 325 -6.92 -12.28 -5.40
N LEU A 326 -7.63 -12.51 -6.50
CA LEU A 326 -7.73 -11.57 -7.61
C LEU A 326 -9.08 -10.86 -7.52
N LEU A 327 -9.04 -9.53 -7.50
CA LEU A 327 -10.22 -8.68 -7.37
C LEU A 327 -10.36 -7.79 -8.60
N TYR A 328 -11.58 -7.71 -9.12
CA TYR A 328 -11.93 -6.90 -10.27
C TYR A 328 -13.20 -6.08 -9.98
N LEU A 329 -13.26 -4.87 -10.53
CA LEU A 329 -14.46 -4.04 -10.55
C LEU A 329 -15.01 -3.96 -11.97
N SER A 330 -16.32 -4.04 -12.12
CA SER A 330 -17.00 -3.74 -13.39
C SER A 330 -18.24 -2.91 -13.15
N ALA A 331 -18.50 -1.95 -14.04
CA ALA A 331 -19.75 -1.20 -14.06
C ALA A 331 -20.90 -2.04 -14.63
N ASN A 332 -20.57 -3.11 -15.36
CA ASN A 332 -21.55 -3.99 -15.98
C ASN A 332 -21.84 -5.17 -15.06
N GLU A 333 -23.12 -5.47 -14.89
CA GLU A 333 -23.55 -6.71 -14.25
C GLU A 333 -23.39 -7.86 -15.24
N VAL A 334 -22.42 -8.73 -14.97
CA VAL A 334 -22.10 -9.90 -15.77
C VAL A 334 -22.03 -11.13 -14.84
N PRO A 335 -22.29 -12.35 -15.33
CA PRO A 335 -22.24 -13.55 -14.49
C PRO A 335 -20.81 -13.90 -14.04
N ALA A 336 -19.78 -13.43 -14.77
CA ALA A 336 -18.38 -13.52 -14.37
C ALA A 336 -17.52 -12.59 -15.21
N VAL A 337 -16.40 -12.13 -14.65
CA VAL A 337 -15.36 -11.37 -15.36
C VAL A 337 -14.26 -12.32 -15.83
N GLY A 338 -13.93 -12.26 -17.12
CA GLY A 338 -12.86 -13.07 -17.71
C GLY A 338 -12.94 -13.16 -19.24
N PRO A 339 -12.04 -13.91 -19.90
CA PRO A 339 -11.04 -14.76 -19.26
C PRO A 339 -9.90 -13.94 -18.64
N ILE A 340 -9.48 -14.37 -17.45
CA ILE A 340 -8.22 -13.95 -16.86
C ILE A 340 -7.16 -14.86 -17.48
N GLN A 341 -6.30 -14.27 -18.30
CA GLN A 341 -5.13 -14.93 -18.86
C GLN A 341 -4.11 -15.11 -17.74
N THR A 342 -3.63 -16.33 -17.59
CA THR A 342 -2.72 -16.68 -16.52
C THR A 342 -1.52 -17.39 -17.11
N ARG A 343 -0.34 -17.08 -16.55
CA ARG A 343 0.89 -17.81 -16.83
C ARG A 343 1.54 -18.10 -15.50
N ILE A 344 1.68 -19.39 -15.20
CA ILE A 344 2.34 -19.89 -14.00
C ILE A 344 3.56 -20.66 -14.47
N ASP A 345 4.73 -20.24 -14.01
CA ASP A 345 6.04 -20.66 -14.47
C ASP A 345 6.96 -20.77 -13.24
N ILE A 346 6.74 -21.82 -12.44
CA ILE A 346 7.39 -22.00 -11.14
C ILE A 346 8.52 -23.02 -11.28
N PRO A 347 9.75 -22.73 -10.78
CA PRO A 347 10.86 -23.68 -10.86
C PRO A 347 10.50 -25.06 -10.29
N GLY A 348 10.73 -26.11 -11.10
CA GLY A 348 10.47 -27.50 -10.72
C GLY A 348 9.08 -28.03 -11.05
N TYR A 349 8.24 -27.18 -11.65
CA TYR A 349 6.89 -27.52 -12.07
C TYR A 349 6.67 -27.24 -13.55
N ALA A 350 5.79 -28.01 -14.17
CA ALA A 350 5.38 -27.77 -15.55
C ALA A 350 4.66 -26.43 -15.66
N GLN A 351 4.93 -25.68 -16.73
CA GLN A 351 4.24 -24.43 -16.99
C GLN A 351 2.72 -24.66 -17.07
N ALA A 352 1.95 -23.84 -16.36
CA ALA A 352 0.50 -23.90 -16.37
C ALA A 352 -0.08 -22.57 -16.87
N ALA A 353 -1.13 -22.65 -17.69
CA ALA A 353 -1.85 -21.48 -18.21
C ALA A 353 -3.36 -21.66 -18.09
N PRO A 354 -3.90 -21.84 -16.86
CA PRO A 354 -5.32 -22.02 -16.66
C PRO A 354 -6.12 -20.80 -17.15
N ARG A 355 -7.30 -21.04 -17.72
CA ARG A 355 -8.26 -19.97 -18.00
C ARG A 355 -9.17 -19.83 -16.79
N LEU A 356 -9.17 -18.64 -16.18
CA LEU A 356 -9.97 -18.37 -15.00
C LEU A 356 -11.06 -17.34 -15.30
N TRP A 357 -12.15 -17.45 -14.55
CA TRP A 357 -13.24 -16.48 -14.50
C TRP A 357 -13.52 -16.14 -13.04
N ALA A 358 -13.71 -14.87 -12.77
CA ALA A 358 -14.06 -14.36 -11.44
C ALA A 358 -15.58 -14.15 -11.38
N PRO A 359 -16.34 -14.95 -10.62
CA PRO A 359 -17.76 -14.70 -10.38
C PRO A 359 -17.97 -13.48 -9.46
N PRO A 360 -19.21 -12.97 -9.35
CA PRO A 360 -19.56 -11.91 -8.40
C PRO A 360 -19.22 -12.33 -6.97
N LEU A 361 -18.52 -11.45 -6.24
CA LEU A 361 -18.16 -11.68 -4.84
C LEU A 361 -19.40 -11.76 -3.92
N ALA A 362 -20.53 -11.18 -4.34
CA ALA A 362 -21.81 -11.32 -3.64
C ALA A 362 -22.27 -12.79 -3.50
N GLU A 363 -21.82 -13.68 -4.39
CA GLU A 363 -22.08 -15.13 -4.29
C GLU A 363 -21.09 -15.87 -3.37
N GLY A 364 -20.09 -15.16 -2.85
CA GLY A 364 -18.99 -15.69 -2.05
C GLY A 364 -17.66 -15.71 -2.80
N LEU A 365 -16.57 -15.85 -2.05
CA LEU A 365 -15.22 -15.94 -2.62
C LEU A 365 -15.00 -17.31 -3.25
N ALA A 366 -15.05 -17.38 -4.58
CA ALA A 366 -14.78 -18.61 -5.31
C ALA A 366 -13.31 -19.01 -5.18
N VAL A 367 -13.06 -20.28 -4.87
CA VAL A 367 -11.70 -20.85 -4.82
C VAL A 367 -11.43 -21.70 -6.06
N ARG A 368 -10.29 -21.46 -6.71
CA ARG A 368 -9.81 -22.22 -7.86
C ARG A 368 -8.45 -22.80 -7.57
N THR A 369 -8.41 -24.12 -7.41
CA THR A 369 -7.17 -24.87 -7.32
C THR A 369 -6.57 -25.09 -8.70
N VAL A 370 -5.29 -24.76 -8.85
CA VAL A 370 -4.49 -25.05 -10.03
C VAL A 370 -3.45 -26.10 -9.63
N PRO A 371 -3.57 -27.34 -10.16
CA PRO A 371 -2.57 -28.36 -9.91
C PRO A 371 -1.27 -28.00 -10.63
N LEU A 372 -0.15 -28.19 -9.93
CA LEU A 372 1.19 -28.04 -10.46
C LEU A 372 1.83 -29.42 -10.56
N ALA A 373 2.03 -29.88 -11.80
CA ALA A 373 2.70 -31.14 -12.08
C ALA A 373 4.22 -30.97 -11.90
N PRO A 374 4.89 -31.73 -11.03
CA PRO A 374 6.34 -31.62 -10.86
C PRO A 374 7.06 -32.14 -12.11
N VAL A 375 8.07 -31.40 -12.57
CA VAL A 375 8.98 -31.82 -13.66
C VAL A 375 10.33 -32.28 -13.14
N ALA A 376 10.65 -31.96 -11.89
CA ALA A 376 11.87 -32.37 -11.22
C ALA A 376 11.60 -33.44 -10.16
N ALA A 377 12.54 -34.38 -10.01
CA ALA A 377 12.46 -35.47 -9.05
C ALA A 377 12.66 -35.03 -7.58
N GLY A 378 13.06 -33.77 -7.35
CA GLY A 378 13.31 -33.20 -6.03
C GLY A 378 13.81 -31.74 -6.12
N GLY A 379 14.01 -31.12 -4.97
CA GLY A 379 14.57 -29.78 -4.84
C GLY A 379 15.64 -29.69 -3.77
N GLY A 380 16.60 -28.80 -3.99
CA GLY A 380 17.70 -28.49 -3.07
C GLY A 380 17.69 -27.02 -2.67
N ALA A 381 18.32 -26.71 -1.54
CA ALA A 381 18.50 -25.33 -1.10
C ALA A 381 19.68 -24.67 -1.83
N LEU A 382 19.53 -23.41 -2.20
CA LEU A 382 20.58 -22.53 -2.69
C LEU A 382 20.68 -21.32 -1.75
N THR A 383 21.80 -21.18 -1.06
CA THR A 383 22.11 -19.98 -0.26
C THR A 383 22.96 -19.03 -1.08
N VAL A 384 22.44 -17.83 -1.33
CA VAL A 384 23.16 -16.73 -1.98
C VAL A 384 23.74 -15.83 -0.90
N ARG A 385 25.05 -15.60 -0.94
CA ARG A 385 25.76 -14.66 -0.06
C ARG A 385 26.54 -13.62 -0.87
N TYR A 386 26.76 -12.45 -0.28
CA TYR A 386 27.52 -11.37 -0.91
C TYR A 386 28.86 -11.16 -0.22
N GLU A 387 29.95 -11.11 -0.98
CA GLU A 387 31.32 -11.02 -0.46
C GLU A 387 32.01 -9.71 -0.91
N GLY A 388 32.80 -9.11 -0.02
CA GLY A 388 33.56 -7.89 -0.30
C GLY A 388 32.73 -6.60 -0.34
N GLY A 389 31.52 -6.61 0.21
CA GLY A 389 30.61 -5.45 0.30
C GLY A 389 30.82 -4.56 1.54
N GLU A 390 32.03 -4.55 2.10
CA GLU A 390 32.35 -3.76 3.30
C GLU A 390 32.04 -2.27 3.05
N GLY A 391 31.17 -1.68 3.88
CA GLY A 391 30.70 -0.30 3.73
C GLY A 391 29.39 -0.16 2.94
N LEU A 392 28.99 -1.16 2.15
CA LEU A 392 27.66 -1.16 1.54
C LEU A 392 26.57 -1.40 2.60
N THR A 393 25.42 -0.81 2.38
CA THR A 393 24.21 -1.05 3.18
C THR A 393 23.14 -1.64 2.26
N ALA A 394 22.16 -2.35 2.82
CA ALA A 394 21.02 -2.82 2.06
C ALA A 394 20.34 -1.64 1.34
N SER A 395 19.85 -1.88 0.13
CA SER A 395 19.03 -0.89 -0.58
C SER A 395 17.81 -0.52 0.29
N SER A 396 17.30 0.70 0.14
CA SER A 396 16.22 1.19 1.01
C SER A 396 15.01 0.24 0.98
N PRO A 397 14.42 -0.12 2.14
CA PRO A 397 13.27 -1.04 2.20
C PRO A 397 12.00 -0.48 1.54
N THR A 398 12.04 0.77 1.06
CA THR A 398 10.91 1.53 0.50
C THR A 398 10.83 1.48 -1.02
N GLN A 399 11.66 0.66 -1.70
CA GLN A 399 11.63 0.49 -3.15
C GLN A 399 10.39 -0.30 -3.61
N ILE A 400 9.61 0.26 -4.54
CA ILE A 400 8.21 -0.16 -4.77
C ILE A 400 8.07 -1.44 -5.60
N ARG A 401 9.05 -1.85 -6.42
CA ARG A 401 8.91 -3.02 -7.32
C ARG A 401 10.23 -3.69 -7.68
N GLY A 402 10.19 -5.03 -7.72
CA GLY A 402 11.36 -5.88 -8.00
C GLY A 402 12.35 -5.80 -6.84
N GLY A 403 12.98 -6.91 -6.44
CA GLY A 403 14.11 -6.79 -5.53
C GLY A 403 15.19 -5.87 -6.15
N PRO A 404 16.09 -5.27 -5.34
CA PRO A 404 17.21 -4.48 -5.85
C PRO A 404 18.07 -5.23 -6.88
N ALA A 405 18.03 -6.57 -6.89
CA ALA A 405 18.60 -7.38 -7.95
C ALA A 405 17.76 -8.61 -8.31
N THR A 406 18.08 -9.21 -9.47
CA THR A 406 17.54 -10.48 -9.96
C THR A 406 18.70 -11.42 -10.31
N LEU A 407 18.71 -12.62 -9.74
CA LEU A 407 19.61 -13.70 -10.15
C LEU A 407 18.95 -14.48 -11.29
N HIS A 408 19.50 -14.32 -12.50
CA HIS A 408 19.08 -15.05 -13.69
C HIS A 408 19.84 -16.37 -13.77
N LEU A 409 19.11 -17.48 -13.80
CA LEU A 409 19.65 -18.83 -13.90
C LEU A 409 19.12 -19.50 -15.15
N VAL A 410 19.95 -20.34 -15.75
CA VAL A 410 19.63 -21.22 -16.87
C VAL A 410 20.02 -22.63 -16.45
N SER A 411 19.05 -23.54 -16.41
CA SER A 411 19.35 -24.95 -16.15
C SER A 411 19.91 -25.62 -17.40
N GLU A 412 20.57 -26.76 -17.23
CA GLU A 412 21.03 -27.61 -18.35
C GLU A 412 19.87 -28.05 -19.29
N GLY A 413 18.63 -28.10 -18.77
CA GLY A 413 17.40 -28.33 -19.54
C GLY A 413 16.92 -27.14 -20.38
N ALA A 414 17.66 -26.02 -20.37
CA ALA A 414 17.32 -24.73 -20.98
C ALA A 414 16.13 -24.00 -20.34
N ASP A 415 15.71 -24.37 -19.13
CA ASP A 415 14.76 -23.57 -18.36
C ASP A 415 15.42 -22.31 -17.80
N HIS A 416 14.73 -21.18 -17.91
CA HIS A 416 15.21 -19.88 -17.44
C HIS A 416 14.46 -19.47 -16.17
N TYR A 417 15.21 -19.14 -15.12
CA TYR A 417 14.69 -18.69 -13.84
C TYR A 417 15.22 -17.30 -13.51
N GLY A 418 14.40 -16.42 -12.94
CA GLY A 418 14.86 -15.17 -12.35
C GLY A 418 14.46 -15.14 -10.88
N LEU A 419 15.41 -15.03 -9.96
CA LEU A 419 15.14 -14.98 -8.52
C LEU A 419 15.33 -13.54 -8.02
N PHE A 420 14.29 -12.90 -7.47
CA PHE A 420 14.44 -11.56 -6.90
C PHE A 420 15.23 -11.63 -5.58
N LEU A 421 16.32 -10.87 -5.53
CA LEU A 421 17.22 -10.74 -4.39
C LEU A 421 16.87 -9.46 -3.61
N ARG A 422 16.39 -9.62 -2.37
CA ARG A 422 15.95 -8.52 -1.49
C ARG A 422 17.03 -7.99 -0.57
N ALA A 423 17.96 -8.85 -0.17
CA ALA A 423 19.05 -8.51 0.72
C ALA A 423 20.19 -7.81 -0.04
N TYR A 424 20.27 -7.97 -1.36
CA TYR A 424 21.29 -7.36 -2.20
C TYR A 424 21.53 -5.85 -1.88
N PRO A 425 22.80 -5.41 -1.71
CA PRO A 425 24.04 -6.16 -1.92
C PRO A 425 24.67 -6.77 -0.64
N VAL A 426 23.90 -6.97 0.45
CA VAL A 426 24.43 -7.45 1.74
C VAL A 426 23.56 -8.57 2.35
N GLY A 427 24.11 -9.36 3.27
CA GLY A 427 23.37 -10.45 3.92
C GLY A 427 23.27 -11.72 3.07
N GLU A 428 22.26 -12.54 3.36
CA GLU A 428 22.11 -13.88 2.80
C GLU A 428 20.66 -14.18 2.43
N GLU A 429 20.47 -14.93 1.33
CA GLU A 429 19.16 -15.33 0.84
C GLU A 429 19.15 -16.78 0.39
N GLU A 430 18.35 -17.60 1.06
CA GLU A 430 18.04 -18.98 0.67
C GLU A 430 16.89 -19.10 -0.35
N PHE A 431 17.06 -19.96 -1.35
CA PHE A 431 16.05 -20.34 -2.33
C PHE A 431 15.94 -21.86 -2.41
N VAL A 432 14.80 -22.37 -2.85
CA VAL A 432 14.67 -23.79 -3.21
C VAL A 432 14.62 -23.87 -4.72
N LEU A 433 15.50 -24.68 -5.31
CA LEU A 433 15.58 -24.91 -6.75
C LEU A 433 15.47 -26.40 -7.07
N PRO A 434 15.01 -26.76 -8.28
CA PRO A 434 15.08 -28.13 -8.76
C PRO A 434 16.52 -28.67 -8.72
N TRP A 435 16.68 -29.96 -8.49
CA TRP A 435 18.01 -30.57 -8.65
C TRP A 435 18.50 -30.44 -10.10
N GLY A 436 19.78 -30.12 -10.25
CA GLY A 436 20.42 -29.99 -11.56
C GLY A 436 21.57 -28.98 -11.55
N ARG A 437 22.18 -28.84 -12.73
CA ARG A 437 23.24 -27.87 -12.97
C ARG A 437 22.66 -26.56 -13.50
N TYR A 438 23.17 -25.46 -12.97
CA TYR A 438 22.75 -24.11 -13.33
C TYR A 438 23.93 -23.27 -13.77
N GLU A 439 23.69 -22.46 -14.79
CA GLU A 439 24.54 -21.33 -15.14
C GLU A 439 23.77 -20.02 -14.96
N GLY A 440 24.41 -18.94 -14.53
CA GLY A 440 23.66 -17.72 -14.26
C GLY A 440 24.46 -16.45 -14.11
N TYR A 441 23.74 -15.35 -13.90
CA TYR A 441 24.28 -14.04 -13.61
C TYR A 441 23.28 -13.24 -12.77
N LEU A 442 23.78 -12.35 -11.94
CA LEU A 442 23.01 -11.35 -11.22
C LEU A 442 22.89 -10.09 -12.08
N SER A 443 21.69 -9.52 -12.12
CA SER A 443 21.42 -8.19 -12.68
C SER A 443 20.78 -7.33 -11.60
N ALA A 444 21.39 -6.19 -11.27
CA ALA A 444 20.85 -5.22 -10.32
C ALA A 444 20.28 -4.00 -11.03
N HIS A 445 19.24 -3.39 -10.43
CA HIS A 445 18.61 -2.14 -10.89
C HIS A 445 18.37 -2.12 -12.40
N GLU A 446 17.56 -3.08 -12.89
CA GLU A 446 17.18 -3.20 -14.32
C GLU A 446 18.37 -3.26 -15.30
N GLY A 447 19.53 -3.74 -14.85
CA GLY A 447 20.70 -3.95 -15.70
C GLY A 447 21.82 -2.91 -15.55
N LEU A 448 21.71 -1.96 -14.61
CA LEU A 448 22.82 -1.04 -14.31
C LEU A 448 24.08 -1.78 -13.81
N THR A 449 23.90 -2.89 -13.11
CA THR A 449 24.99 -3.75 -12.68
C THR A 449 24.74 -5.17 -13.15
N ARG A 450 25.80 -5.83 -13.63
CA ARG A 450 25.77 -7.24 -14.00
C ARG A 450 26.96 -7.97 -13.38
N ILE A 451 26.69 -9.08 -12.68
CA ILE A 451 27.73 -9.89 -12.03
C ILE A 451 27.53 -11.37 -12.41
N PRO A 452 28.53 -12.06 -12.95
CA PRO A 452 29.79 -11.50 -13.44
C PRO A 452 29.55 -10.59 -14.66
N ALA A 453 30.59 -9.88 -15.11
CA ALA A 453 30.52 -9.01 -16.28
C ALA A 453 30.03 -9.74 -17.54
N GLU A 454 29.60 -8.97 -18.54
CA GLU A 454 29.01 -9.51 -19.78
C GLU A 454 29.90 -10.59 -20.43
N GLY A 455 29.29 -11.72 -20.80
CA GLY A 455 29.97 -12.87 -21.39
C GLY A 455 30.46 -13.93 -20.40
N ALA A 456 30.37 -13.68 -19.09
CA ALA A 456 30.65 -14.69 -18.05
C ALA A 456 29.36 -15.14 -17.34
N THR A 457 29.41 -16.32 -16.71
CA THR A 457 28.35 -16.89 -15.88
C THR A 457 28.93 -17.57 -14.64
N PHE A 458 28.18 -17.58 -13.54
CA PHE A 458 28.39 -18.54 -12.47
C PHE A 458 27.98 -19.93 -12.95
N SER A 459 28.59 -20.99 -12.43
CA SER A 459 28.13 -22.37 -12.63
C SER A 459 28.14 -23.08 -11.29
N PHE A 460 27.04 -23.74 -10.94
CA PHE A 460 26.92 -24.52 -9.71
C PHE A 460 25.89 -25.64 -9.89
N ASP A 461 25.99 -26.66 -9.03
CA ASP A 461 25.05 -27.78 -8.97
C ASP A 461 24.15 -27.62 -7.75
N VAL A 462 22.86 -27.88 -7.90
CA VAL A 462 21.90 -27.99 -6.80
C VAL A 462 21.51 -29.45 -6.68
N ASP A 463 21.74 -30.05 -5.52
CA ASP A 463 21.37 -31.43 -5.24
C ASP A 463 20.70 -31.56 -3.85
N ARG A 464 20.95 -32.67 -3.14
CA ARG A 464 20.39 -32.88 -1.80
C ARG A 464 21.11 -32.06 -0.74
N GLU A 465 22.37 -31.73 -0.96
CA GLU A 465 23.15 -30.86 -0.09
C GLU A 465 22.88 -29.39 -0.45
N PRO A 466 22.82 -28.48 0.53
CA PRO A 466 22.67 -27.05 0.24
C PRO A 466 23.81 -26.54 -0.63
N ALA A 467 23.46 -25.95 -1.78
CA ALA A 467 24.40 -25.24 -2.63
C ALA A 467 24.63 -23.84 -2.08
N GLU A 468 25.86 -23.33 -2.18
CA GLU A 468 26.19 -21.97 -1.78
C GLU A 468 26.77 -21.20 -2.97
N LEU A 469 26.17 -20.04 -3.27
CA LEU A 469 26.64 -19.12 -4.29
C LEU A 469 27.15 -17.84 -3.63
N ALA A 470 28.48 -17.67 -3.62
CA ALA A 470 29.13 -16.44 -3.21
C ALA A 470 29.24 -15.46 -4.38
N ILE A 471 28.62 -14.29 -4.24
CA ILE A 471 28.65 -13.23 -5.25
C ILE A 471 29.59 -12.12 -4.77
N GLY A 472 30.71 -11.97 -5.48
CA GLY A 472 31.65 -10.87 -5.24
C GLY A 472 31.03 -9.53 -5.61
N VAL A 473 30.84 -8.67 -4.62
CA VAL A 473 30.34 -7.29 -4.77
C VAL A 473 31.42 -6.24 -4.46
N ALA A 474 32.68 -6.70 -4.36
CA ALA A 474 33.83 -5.83 -4.17
C ALA A 474 33.94 -4.79 -5.29
N GLY A 475 34.10 -3.52 -4.90
CA GLY A 475 34.24 -2.41 -5.84
C GLY A 475 32.92 -1.81 -6.34
N LEU A 476 31.76 -2.31 -5.89
CA LEU A 476 30.48 -1.64 -6.13
C LEU A 476 30.31 -0.44 -5.19
N GLY A 477 29.53 0.54 -5.63
CA GLY A 477 29.22 1.76 -4.89
C GLY A 477 27.74 1.87 -4.49
N SER A 478 27.44 3.01 -3.89
CA SER A 478 26.08 3.41 -3.53
C SER A 478 25.84 4.88 -3.85
N LEU A 479 24.63 5.18 -4.29
CA LEU A 479 24.15 6.51 -4.59
C LEU A 479 22.99 6.84 -3.65
N GLU A 480 23.14 7.89 -2.86
CA GLU A 480 22.04 8.44 -2.08
C GLU A 480 21.59 9.78 -2.66
N VAL A 481 20.30 9.89 -2.97
CA VAL A 481 19.70 11.12 -3.47
C VAL A 481 18.94 11.79 -2.33
N ARG A 482 19.26 13.05 -2.06
CA ARG A 482 18.51 13.95 -1.19
C ARG A 482 17.80 14.97 -2.05
N ILE A 483 16.51 15.10 -1.85
CA ILE A 483 15.68 16.03 -2.62
C ILE A 483 15.32 17.19 -1.71
N ALA A 484 15.86 18.38 -1.98
CA ALA A 484 15.51 19.60 -1.28
C ALA A 484 14.21 20.19 -1.85
N THR A 485 13.32 20.57 -0.96
CA THR A 485 12.20 21.46 -1.27
C THR A 485 12.72 22.91 -1.19
N GLY A 486 12.19 23.84 -1.99
CA GLY A 486 12.65 25.24 -2.05
C GLY A 486 12.60 26.06 -0.73
N SER A 487 12.35 25.42 0.42
CA SER A 487 12.34 25.95 1.78
C SER A 487 13.46 25.38 2.67
N ASP A 488 14.56 24.89 2.11
CA ASP A 488 15.68 24.21 2.81
C ASP A 488 15.28 22.93 3.57
N SER A 489 14.04 22.45 3.44
CA SER A 489 13.56 21.17 3.97
C SER A 489 13.73 20.03 2.96
N LEU A 490 13.87 18.79 3.44
CA LEU A 490 13.95 17.62 2.56
C LEU A 490 12.55 17.12 2.17
N PHE A 491 12.42 16.62 0.95
CA PHE A 491 11.21 15.96 0.46
C PHE A 491 11.11 14.54 1.04
N GLU A 492 9.98 14.23 1.69
CA GLU A 492 9.76 12.96 2.39
C GLU A 492 8.77 12.00 1.69
N GLY A 493 8.26 12.36 0.51
CA GLY A 493 7.24 11.59 -0.21
C GLY A 493 7.77 10.56 -1.22
N ALA A 494 6.86 10.02 -2.03
CA ALA A 494 7.22 9.07 -3.08
C ALA A 494 7.99 9.73 -4.24
N VAL A 495 8.99 9.00 -4.76
CA VAL A 495 9.91 9.48 -5.80
C VAL A 495 10.13 8.40 -6.85
N LEU A 496 10.14 8.79 -8.12
CA LEU A 496 10.72 7.99 -9.21
C LEU A 496 12.08 8.58 -9.58
N LEU A 497 13.16 7.89 -9.22
CA LEU A 497 14.51 8.22 -9.65
C LEU A 497 14.75 7.68 -11.05
N ARG A 498 15.37 8.51 -11.89
CA ARG A 498 15.83 8.13 -13.22
C ARG A 498 17.34 8.18 -13.25
N LEU A 499 17.96 7.02 -13.45
CA LEU A 499 19.40 6.86 -13.49
C LEU A 499 19.85 6.47 -14.89
N ARG A 500 20.90 7.11 -15.38
CA ARG A 500 21.56 6.73 -16.63
C ARG A 500 23.06 6.86 -16.48
N ARG A 501 23.79 5.78 -16.74
CA ARG A 501 25.25 5.85 -16.83
C ARG A 501 25.68 6.63 -18.08
N THR A 502 26.63 7.54 -17.89
CA THR A 502 27.10 8.44 -18.94
C THR A 502 27.87 7.65 -19.98
N GLY A 503 27.50 7.80 -21.25
CA GLY A 503 28.10 7.06 -22.37
C GLY A 503 27.40 5.77 -22.74
N GLU A 504 26.45 5.28 -21.91
CA GLU A 504 25.65 4.10 -22.20
C GLU A 504 24.26 4.47 -22.77
N ARG A 505 23.70 3.55 -23.56
CA ARG A 505 22.32 3.66 -24.07
C ARG A 505 21.38 2.96 -23.11
N GLY A 506 20.59 3.72 -22.37
CA GLY A 506 19.56 3.20 -21.46
C GLY A 506 19.29 4.18 -20.34
N GLU A 507 18.09 4.13 -19.78
CA GLU A 507 17.77 4.77 -18.51
C GLU A 507 16.99 3.77 -17.66
N VAL A 508 17.25 3.80 -16.36
CA VAL A 508 16.59 2.94 -15.38
C VAL A 508 15.73 3.80 -14.48
N LEU A 509 14.55 3.28 -14.16
CA LEU A 509 13.57 3.96 -13.33
C LEU A 509 13.42 3.21 -12.00
N ILE A 510 13.75 3.88 -10.90
CA ILE A 510 13.74 3.29 -9.56
C ILE A 510 12.75 4.05 -8.69
N ALA A 511 11.69 3.36 -8.27
CA ALA A 511 10.60 3.96 -7.50
C ALA A 511 10.79 3.74 -5.98
N PHE A 512 10.63 4.80 -5.20
CA PHE A 512 10.69 4.82 -3.73
C PHE A 512 9.40 5.38 -3.15
N GLU A 513 8.91 4.83 -2.03
CA GLU A 513 7.73 5.35 -1.31
C GLU A 513 8.05 6.56 -0.43
N CYS A 514 9.25 6.57 0.15
CA CYS A 514 9.73 7.61 1.08
C CYS A 514 11.26 7.48 1.26
N PRO A 515 11.95 8.49 1.84
CA PRO A 515 13.40 8.46 2.01
C PRO A 515 13.82 7.42 3.08
N PRO A 516 15.10 6.97 3.08
CA PRO A 516 16.19 7.43 2.21
C PRO A 516 16.05 6.91 0.76
N TYR A 517 16.29 7.78 -0.23
CA TYR A 517 16.30 7.40 -1.66
C TYR A 517 17.70 6.90 -2.03
N ARG A 518 18.01 5.68 -1.60
CA ARG A 518 19.35 5.08 -1.75
C ARG A 518 19.34 3.89 -2.70
N VAL A 519 20.26 3.92 -3.66
CA VAL A 519 20.52 2.87 -4.64
C VAL A 519 21.89 2.26 -4.37
N CYS A 520 21.95 1.00 -3.97
CA CYS A 520 23.20 0.31 -3.57
C CYS A 520 23.60 -0.77 -4.58
N GLY A 521 24.89 -1.09 -4.65
CA GLY A 521 25.39 -2.16 -5.53
C GLY A 521 25.44 -1.76 -7.00
N ILE A 522 25.75 -0.49 -7.27
CA ILE A 522 25.95 0.04 -8.62
C ILE A 522 27.42 0.07 -8.99
N GLU A 523 27.75 -0.15 -10.26
CA GLU A 523 29.14 0.00 -10.71
C GLU A 523 29.61 1.45 -10.56
N PRO A 524 30.89 1.70 -10.20
CA PRO A 524 31.44 3.04 -10.23
C PRO A 524 31.34 3.68 -11.62
N GLY A 525 31.12 4.99 -11.66
CA GLY A 525 31.09 5.76 -12.90
C GLY A 525 30.23 7.01 -12.83
N ASP A 526 30.16 7.73 -13.94
CA ASP A 526 29.38 8.96 -14.03
C ASP A 526 27.93 8.66 -14.35
N TYR A 527 27.00 9.05 -13.49
CA TYR A 527 25.56 8.90 -13.68
C TYR A 527 24.88 10.24 -13.87
N ALA A 528 23.97 10.31 -14.84
CA ALA A 528 22.94 11.31 -14.90
C ALA A 528 21.78 10.87 -14.00
N VAL A 529 21.43 11.71 -13.03
CA VAL A 529 20.36 11.46 -12.06
C VAL A 529 19.24 12.46 -12.31
N GLY A 530 18.01 11.98 -12.38
CA GLY A 530 16.81 12.80 -12.31
C GLY A 530 15.82 12.24 -11.30
N ALA A 531 14.92 13.09 -10.82
CA ALA A 531 13.88 12.71 -9.87
C ALA A 531 12.53 13.27 -10.32
N MET A 532 11.47 12.49 -10.11
CA MET A 532 10.07 12.91 -10.29
C MET A 532 9.33 12.69 -8.98
N THR A 533 8.59 13.71 -8.51
CA THR A 533 7.83 13.71 -7.26
C THR A 533 6.32 13.85 -7.53
N GLY A 534 5.48 13.32 -6.62
CA GLY A 534 4.02 13.56 -6.61
C GLY A 534 3.15 12.36 -7.01
N ALA A 535 1.82 12.56 -6.96
CA ALA A 535 0.79 11.54 -7.17
C ALA A 535 0.62 11.02 -8.63
N ALA A 536 1.53 11.40 -9.53
CA ALA A 536 1.45 11.13 -10.96
C ALA A 536 2.53 10.13 -11.41
N PHE A 537 2.21 8.83 -11.35
CA PHE A 537 2.87 7.83 -12.20
C PHE A 537 2.34 7.88 -13.66
N ALA A 538 2.10 9.08 -14.21
CA ALA A 538 1.51 9.31 -15.54
C ALA A 538 2.45 10.12 -16.47
N PRO A 539 2.33 9.98 -17.81
CA PRO A 539 3.42 10.10 -18.79
C PRO A 539 3.57 11.53 -19.38
N PRO A 540 4.42 11.72 -20.43
CA PRO A 540 5.47 12.74 -20.46
C PRO A 540 4.95 14.20 -20.53
N GLY A 541 5.60 15.10 -19.79
CA GLY A 541 5.33 16.54 -19.87
C GLY A 541 6.01 17.40 -18.81
N HIS A 542 6.50 16.80 -17.72
CA HIS A 542 7.36 17.50 -16.76
C HIS A 542 8.82 17.38 -17.17
N GLU A 543 9.51 18.52 -17.28
CA GLU A 543 10.94 18.54 -17.52
C GLU A 543 11.66 17.88 -16.33
N PRO A 544 12.38 16.78 -16.55
CA PRO A 544 13.14 16.14 -15.50
C PRO A 544 14.28 17.06 -15.07
N PHE A 545 14.47 17.23 -13.76
CA PHE A 545 15.68 17.86 -13.25
C PHE A 545 16.88 16.94 -13.52
N HIS A 546 18.00 17.50 -13.97
CA HIS A 546 19.16 16.74 -14.41
C HIS A 546 20.40 17.13 -13.61
N GLY A 547 20.89 16.23 -12.76
CA GLY A 547 22.22 16.29 -12.17
C GLY A 547 23.19 15.33 -12.89
N ARG A 548 24.48 15.70 -12.98
CA ARG A 548 25.57 14.76 -13.33
C ARG A 548 26.41 14.52 -12.07
N VAL A 549 26.68 13.27 -11.79
CA VAL A 549 27.27 12.82 -10.54
C VAL A 549 28.30 11.75 -10.88
N ALA A 550 29.47 11.79 -10.26
CA ALA A 550 30.54 10.83 -10.50
C ALA A 550 30.63 9.90 -9.30
N VAL A 551 30.04 8.70 -9.36
CA VAL A 551 29.86 7.79 -8.21
C VAL A 551 31.16 7.06 -7.83
N PRO A 552 31.88 7.46 -6.76
CA PRO A 552 32.82 6.60 -6.04
C PRO A 552 32.08 5.63 -5.11
N LEU A 553 32.83 4.85 -4.31
CA LEU A 553 32.31 3.88 -3.33
C LEU A 553 31.13 4.39 -2.47
N HIS A 554 31.09 5.68 -2.13
CA HIS A 554 29.92 6.33 -1.51
C HIS A 554 29.77 7.78 -2.00
N GLU A 555 28.59 8.17 -2.48
CA GLU A 555 28.31 9.57 -2.83
C GLU A 555 26.89 10.01 -2.47
N LEU A 556 26.79 11.25 -1.99
CA LEU A 556 25.54 11.94 -1.67
C LEU A 556 25.25 12.98 -2.75
N VAL A 557 24.06 12.91 -3.34
CA VAL A 557 23.61 13.83 -4.38
C VAL A 557 22.45 14.64 -3.86
N GLU A 558 22.57 15.96 -3.93
CA GLU A 558 21.49 16.87 -3.60
C GLU A 558 20.82 17.38 -4.88
N ILE A 559 19.49 17.22 -4.96
CA ILE A 559 18.65 17.69 -6.05
C ILE A 559 17.66 18.71 -5.46
N THR A 560 17.65 19.94 -5.96
CA THR A 560 16.70 20.98 -5.55
C THR A 560 15.50 20.99 -6.50
N LEU A 561 14.28 20.88 -5.96
CA LEU A 561 13.02 20.97 -6.70
C LEU A 561 12.63 22.41 -7.04
#